data_AF-A0A947UHM0-F1
#
_entry.id   AF-A0A947UHM0-F1
#
_cell.length_a   1.000
_cell.length_b   1.000
_cell.length_c   1.000
_cell.angle_alpha   90.00
_cell.angle_beta   90.00
_cell.angle_gamma   90.00
#
_symmetry.space_group_name_H-M   'P 1'
#
loop_
_entity.id
_entity.type
_entity.pdbx_description
1 polymer ?
#
loop_
_entity_poly.entity_id
_entity_poly.type
_entity_poly.pdbx_seq_one_letter_code
_entity_poly.pdbx_strand_id
1 'polypeptide(L)'
;MKFKYCKFPAQSSEAFPEIKEVWRPVIPIKIINKGKEYGYLALVDSGADFCIFHGEIGELLGIPIKKGKTSPLYGVTAGEGKVYYHNLDLEVGGWKINSYVGFSYDLKYPLGILGQKGFFEFFQVMFDFKKKIVDLRPKYI
;
A
#
# COMPACT_ATOMS: atom_id res chain seq x y z
N MET A 1 16.34 2.23 -4.34
CA MET A 1 16.09 0.83 -3.95
C MET A 1 15.22 0.19 -5.01
N LYS A 2 15.52 -1.03 -5.45
CA LYS A 2 14.82 -1.68 -6.57
C LYS A 2 14.14 -2.95 -6.10
N PHE A 3 12.86 -3.11 -6.42
CA PHE A 3 12.08 -4.31 -6.13
C PHE A 3 11.57 -4.92 -7.43
N LYS A 4 11.51 -6.25 -7.50
CA LYS A 4 10.90 -6.95 -8.63
C LYS A 4 9.38 -6.91 -8.51
N TYR A 5 8.69 -6.85 -9.64
CA TYR A 5 7.25 -7.05 -9.66
C TYR A 5 6.92 -8.47 -9.21
N CYS A 6 5.76 -8.62 -8.58
CA CYS A 6 5.20 -9.90 -8.22
C CYS A 6 4.23 -10.37 -9.30
N LYS A 7 4.23 -11.67 -9.57
CA LYS A 7 3.33 -12.33 -10.50
C LYS A 7 2.10 -12.83 -9.75
N PHE A 8 0.93 -12.55 -10.27
CA PHE A 8 -0.36 -12.99 -9.72
C PHE A 8 -1.13 -13.79 -10.76
N PRO A 9 -1.91 -14.80 -10.36
CA PRO A 9 -2.86 -15.43 -11.26
C PRO A 9 -3.89 -14.39 -11.74
N ALA A 10 -4.32 -14.52 -12.98
CA ALA A 10 -5.34 -13.70 -13.59
C ALA A 10 -6.35 -14.57 -14.32
N GLN A 11 -7.61 -14.12 -14.31
CA GLN A 11 -8.66 -14.78 -15.06
C GLN A 11 -8.66 -14.27 -16.50
N SER A 12 -8.56 -15.19 -17.46
CA SER A 12 -8.74 -14.87 -18.88
C SER A 12 -10.15 -14.37 -19.15
N SER A 13 -10.30 -13.51 -20.14
CA SER A 13 -11.61 -13.05 -20.64
C SER A 13 -11.66 -13.18 -22.15
N GLU A 14 -12.83 -13.02 -22.76
CA GLU A 14 -12.96 -13.01 -24.23
C GLU A 14 -12.06 -11.94 -24.89
N ALA A 15 -11.89 -10.79 -24.23
CA ALA A 15 -11.00 -9.72 -24.69
C ALA A 15 -9.51 -10.07 -24.55
N PHE A 16 -9.16 -10.91 -23.57
CA PHE A 16 -7.78 -11.32 -23.28
C PHE A 16 -7.72 -12.83 -22.97
N PRO A 17 -7.94 -13.70 -23.98
CA PRO A 17 -8.13 -15.13 -23.75
C PRO A 17 -6.85 -15.82 -23.27
N GLU A 18 -5.68 -15.27 -23.63
CA GLU A 18 -4.37 -15.83 -23.29
C GLU A 18 -3.84 -15.34 -21.93
N ILE A 19 -4.48 -14.37 -21.29
CA ILE A 19 -4.01 -13.85 -20.00
C ILE A 19 -4.33 -14.87 -18.91
N LYS A 20 -3.26 -15.43 -18.33
CA LYS A 20 -3.32 -16.31 -17.14
C LYS A 20 -2.67 -15.68 -15.92
N GLU A 21 -1.88 -14.63 -16.13
CA GLU A 21 -1.06 -14.01 -15.10
C GLU A 21 -0.93 -12.51 -15.35
N VAL A 22 -0.80 -11.75 -14.26
CA VAL A 22 -0.51 -10.32 -14.29
C VAL A 22 0.64 -9.99 -13.36
N TRP A 23 1.43 -8.97 -13.74
CA TRP A 23 2.56 -8.50 -12.95
C TRP A 23 2.19 -7.21 -12.24
N ARG A 24 2.42 -7.15 -10.92
CA ARG A 24 2.07 -5.98 -10.10
C ARG A 24 3.29 -5.50 -9.29
N PRO A 25 3.47 -4.18 -9.11
CA PRO A 25 4.55 -3.60 -8.32
C PRO A 25 4.22 -3.71 -6.82
N VAL A 26 4.41 -4.89 -6.24
CA VAL A 26 4.17 -5.15 -4.82
C VAL A 26 5.50 -5.17 -4.09
N ILE A 27 5.60 -4.43 -2.99
CA ILE A 27 6.84 -4.33 -2.21
C ILE A 27 6.60 -4.69 -0.74
N PRO A 28 7.61 -5.24 -0.05
CA PRO A 28 7.57 -5.38 1.39
C PRO A 28 7.78 -4.01 2.07
N ILE A 29 6.97 -3.76 3.08
CA ILE A 29 7.10 -2.64 4.01
C ILE A 29 7.02 -3.17 5.44
N LYS A 30 7.43 -2.37 6.42
CA LYS A 30 7.01 -2.56 7.81
C LYS A 30 6.18 -1.37 8.27
N ILE A 31 5.12 -1.66 9.01
CA ILE A 31 4.32 -0.65 9.70
C ILE A 31 4.76 -0.67 11.16
N ILE A 32 5.18 0.48 11.68
CA ILE A 32 5.82 0.61 13.00
C ILE A 32 5.06 1.62 13.85
N ASN A 33 4.66 1.21 15.05
CA ASN A 33 4.00 2.08 16.03
C ASN A 33 4.56 1.81 17.43
N LYS A 34 5.16 2.82 18.06
CA LYS A 34 5.66 2.78 19.46
C LYS A 34 6.47 1.52 19.79
N GLY A 35 7.38 1.12 18.90
CA GLY A 35 8.27 -0.03 19.09
C GLY A 35 7.67 -1.40 18.69
N LYS A 36 6.38 -1.46 18.33
CA LYS A 36 5.81 -2.63 17.65
C LYS A 36 5.97 -2.50 16.15
N GLU A 37 6.27 -3.60 15.47
CA GLU A 37 6.40 -3.66 14.02
C GLU A 37 5.60 -4.81 13.42
N TYR A 38 5.12 -4.62 12.20
CA TYR A 38 4.43 -5.65 11.42
C TYR A 38 4.90 -5.59 9.97
N GLY A 39 5.45 -6.71 9.47
CA GLY A 39 5.86 -6.85 8.08
C GLY A 39 4.65 -7.05 7.16
N TYR A 40 4.60 -6.30 6.06
CA TYR A 40 3.41 -6.23 5.23
C TYR A 40 3.74 -6.10 3.74
N LEU A 41 2.90 -6.66 2.87
CA LEU A 41 3.02 -6.50 1.42
C LEU A 41 2.02 -5.47 0.93
N ALA A 42 2.50 -4.51 0.15
CA ALA A 42 1.68 -3.43 -0.35
C ALA A 42 1.92 -3.17 -1.85
N LEU A 43 0.84 -2.92 -2.57
CA LEU A 43 0.83 -2.48 -3.96
C LEU A 43 1.24 -1.02 -4.05
N VAL A 44 2.23 -0.72 -4.89
CA VAL A 44 2.60 0.66 -5.22
C VAL A 44 1.68 1.18 -6.32
N ASP A 45 0.81 2.12 -5.99
CA ASP A 45 -0.28 2.57 -6.86
C ASP A 45 -0.39 4.10 -6.90
N SER A 46 0.07 4.71 -8.00
CA SER A 46 -0.07 6.15 -8.19
C SER A 46 -1.51 6.61 -8.40
N GLY A 47 -2.42 5.70 -8.75
CA GLY A 47 -3.84 5.96 -8.90
C GLY A 47 -4.59 6.06 -7.58
N ALA A 48 -3.97 5.68 -6.46
CA ALA A 48 -4.52 5.85 -5.13
C ALA A 48 -4.05 7.17 -4.50
N ASP A 49 -4.98 7.97 -3.99
CA ASP A 49 -4.65 9.24 -3.34
C ASP A 49 -3.90 9.06 -2.01
N PHE A 50 -4.22 8.00 -1.27
CA PHE A 50 -3.73 7.76 0.09
C PHE A 50 -3.16 6.35 0.25
N CYS A 51 -2.21 6.19 1.18
CA CYS A 51 -1.86 4.87 1.66
C CYS A 51 -2.98 4.29 2.53
N ILE A 52 -3.38 3.05 2.26
CA ILE A 52 -4.48 2.38 2.98
C ILE A 52 -4.07 0.95 3.32
N PHE A 53 -4.22 0.60 4.59
CA PHE A 53 -3.93 -0.74 5.13
C PHE A 53 -5.16 -1.34 5.82
N HIS A 54 -5.12 -2.65 6.10
CA HIS A 54 -6.21 -3.32 6.79
C HIS A 54 -6.25 -2.92 8.28
N GLY A 55 -7.44 -2.64 8.79
CA GLY A 55 -7.65 -2.17 10.16
C GLY A 55 -7.08 -3.10 11.22
N GLU A 56 -7.20 -4.42 11.01
CA GLU A 56 -6.73 -5.47 11.91
C GLU A 56 -5.21 -5.38 12.16
N ILE A 57 -4.44 -4.97 11.16
CA ILE A 57 -2.98 -4.78 11.31
C ILE A 57 -2.68 -3.64 12.27
N GLY A 58 -3.44 -2.55 12.17
CA GLY A 58 -3.30 -1.43 13.08
C GLY A 58 -3.66 -1.80 14.52
N GLU A 59 -4.66 -2.66 14.72
CA GLU A 59 -5.02 -3.19 16.04
C GLU A 59 -3.91 -4.05 16.65
N LEU A 60 -3.28 -4.93 15.86
CA LEU A 60 -2.11 -5.72 16.30
C LEU A 60 -0.96 -4.82 16.77
N LEU A 61 -0.79 -3.67 16.12
CA LEU A 61 0.19 -2.65 16.46
C LEU A 61 -0.24 -1.74 17.64
N GLY A 62 -1.40 -2.00 18.26
CA GLY A 62 -1.91 -1.24 19.39
C GLY A 62 -2.39 0.17 19.03
N ILE A 63 -2.73 0.42 17.76
CA ILE A 63 -3.28 1.70 17.31
C ILE A 63 -4.79 1.69 17.60
N PRO A 64 -5.35 2.74 18.26
CA PRO A 64 -6.78 2.85 18.46
C PRO A 64 -7.46 3.33 17.15
N ILE A 65 -7.58 2.43 16.18
CA ILE A 65 -7.96 2.74 14.78
C ILE A 65 -9.18 3.65 14.69
N LYS A 66 -10.27 3.29 15.36
CA LYS A 66 -11.54 4.03 15.31
C LYS A 66 -11.50 5.45 15.90
N LYS A 67 -10.41 5.85 16.57
CA LYS A 67 -10.18 7.22 17.07
C LYS A 67 -9.55 8.16 16.03
N GLY A 68 -9.16 7.64 14.87
CA GLY A 68 -8.57 8.44 13.79
C GLY A 68 -9.59 9.38 13.12
N LYS A 69 -9.09 10.40 12.43
CA LYS A 69 -9.92 11.20 11.50
C LYS A 69 -10.39 10.30 10.37
N THR A 70 -11.56 10.59 9.78
CA THR A 70 -12.17 9.70 8.79
C THR A 70 -12.42 10.36 7.45
N SER A 71 -12.39 9.55 6.40
CA SER A 71 -12.91 9.87 5.07
C SER A 71 -13.67 8.65 4.53
N PRO A 72 -14.56 8.84 3.54
CA PRO A 72 -15.07 7.72 2.76
C PRO A 72 -13.93 7.04 1.98
N LEU A 73 -14.15 5.76 1.64
CA LEU A 73 -13.31 4.95 0.78
C LEU A 73 -14.09 4.57 -0.49
N TYR A 74 -13.48 4.77 -1.64
CA TYR A 74 -14.05 4.45 -2.95
C TYR A 74 -13.09 3.59 -3.78
N GLY A 75 -13.63 2.84 -4.75
CA GLY A 75 -12.86 2.10 -5.77
C GLY A 75 -12.24 0.78 -5.33
N VAL A 76 -11.94 0.60 -4.04
CA VAL A 76 -11.33 -0.62 -3.48
C VAL A 76 -12.24 -1.35 -2.47
N THR A 77 -13.53 -1.01 -2.54
CA THR A 77 -14.63 -1.50 -1.69
C THR A 77 -15.76 -1.98 -2.59
N ALA A 78 -16.64 -2.85 -2.07
CA ALA A 78 -17.87 -3.25 -2.76
C ALA A 78 -19.04 -2.24 -2.57
N GLY A 79 -18.82 -1.17 -1.82
CA GLY A 79 -19.81 -0.16 -1.43
C GLY A 79 -19.14 1.01 -0.70
N GLU A 80 -19.90 1.78 0.09
CA GLU A 80 -19.32 2.84 0.92
C GLU A 80 -18.42 2.24 2.02
N GLY A 81 -17.11 2.45 1.93
CA GLY A 81 -16.18 2.09 3.00
C GLY A 81 -15.75 3.31 3.81
N LYS A 82 -15.10 3.06 4.95
CA LYS A 82 -14.53 4.12 5.79
C LYS A 82 -13.04 3.91 6.02
N VAL A 83 -12.28 4.99 5.97
CA VAL A 83 -10.86 5.03 6.33
C VAL A 83 -10.68 5.79 7.64
N TYR A 84 -9.77 5.32 8.49
CA TYR A 84 -9.33 5.98 9.72
C TYR A 84 -7.84 6.31 9.64
N TYR A 85 -7.48 7.58 9.77
CA TYR A 85 -6.11 8.02 9.53
C TYR A 85 -5.31 8.23 10.81
N HIS A 86 -4.05 7.78 10.79
CA HIS A 86 -3.10 7.84 11.90
C HIS A 86 -1.70 8.19 11.41
N ASN A 87 -0.91 8.88 12.24
CA ASN A 87 0.52 9.07 12.01
C ASN A 87 1.28 7.87 12.60
N LEU A 88 2.16 7.27 11.81
CA LEU A 88 3.02 6.16 12.22
C LEU A 88 4.27 6.13 11.37
N ASP A 89 5.19 5.24 11.69
CA ASP A 89 6.39 5.08 10.89
C ASP A 89 6.23 3.93 9.89
N LEU A 90 6.60 4.16 8.63
CA LEU A 90 6.78 3.11 7.64
C LEU A 90 8.28 2.89 7.41
N GLU A 91 8.68 1.62 7.31
CA GLU A 91 10.02 1.24 6.86
C GLU A 91 9.93 0.56 5.49
N VAL A 92 10.70 1.07 4.52
CA VAL A 92 10.72 0.56 3.15
C VAL A 92 12.17 0.45 2.70
N GLY A 93 12.64 -0.77 2.45
CA GLY A 93 14.02 -1.01 2.00
C GLY A 93 15.09 -0.38 2.90
N GLY A 94 14.86 -0.39 4.23
CA GLY A 94 15.75 0.21 5.24
C GLY A 94 15.58 1.71 5.46
N TRP A 95 14.68 2.37 4.72
CA TRP A 95 14.36 3.78 4.92
C TRP A 95 13.10 3.94 5.76
N LYS A 96 13.23 4.69 6.86
CA LYS A 96 12.13 4.96 7.77
C LYS A 96 11.55 6.35 7.50
N ILE A 97 10.22 6.43 7.34
CA ILE A 97 9.48 7.68 7.09
C ILE A 97 8.33 7.79 8.09
N ASN A 98 8.11 9.00 8.61
CA ASN A 98 6.93 9.29 9.40
C ASN A 98 5.79 9.66 8.44
N SER A 99 4.72 8.88 8.46
CA SER A 99 3.70 8.88 7.42
C SER A 99 2.30 8.95 7.99
N TYR A 100 1.44 9.74 7.36
CA TYR A 100 0.02 9.81 7.65
C TYR A 100 -0.73 8.84 6.74
N VAL A 101 -1.24 7.75 7.31
CA VAL A 101 -1.80 6.63 6.55
C VAL A 101 -3.20 6.26 7.03
N GLY A 102 -3.98 5.68 6.13
CA GLY A 102 -5.32 5.20 6.39
C GLY A 102 -5.36 3.73 6.79
N PHE A 103 -6.32 3.39 7.65
CA PHE A 103 -6.71 2.03 7.99
C PHE A 103 -8.19 1.83 7.69
N SER A 104 -8.54 0.73 7.06
CA SER A 104 -9.94 0.39 6.76
C SER A 104 -10.19 -1.09 7.01
N TYR A 105 -11.34 -1.39 7.62
CA TYR A 105 -11.87 -2.76 7.72
C TYR A 105 -12.65 -3.16 6.45
N ASP A 106 -12.87 -2.19 5.55
CA ASP A 106 -13.64 -2.37 4.32
C ASP A 106 -12.74 -2.61 3.10
N LEU A 107 -11.41 -2.51 3.26
CA LEU A 107 -10.45 -2.79 2.21
C LEU A 107 -10.56 -4.25 1.77
N LYS A 108 -11.06 -4.50 0.56
CA LYS A 108 -11.25 -5.86 0.02
C LYS A 108 -10.05 -6.39 -0.75
N TYR A 109 -9.13 -5.50 -1.12
CA TYR A 109 -7.91 -5.90 -1.80
C TYR A 109 -6.96 -6.60 -0.82
N PRO A 110 -6.36 -7.76 -1.14
CA PRO A 110 -5.62 -8.57 -0.16
C PRO A 110 -4.25 -8.00 0.25
N LEU A 111 -3.86 -6.85 -0.29
CA LEU A 111 -2.59 -6.18 -0.02
C LEU A 111 -2.86 -4.77 0.52
N GLY A 112 -1.87 -4.19 1.18
CA GLY A 112 -1.87 -2.75 1.42
C GLY A 112 -1.79 -1.97 0.11
N ILE A 113 -2.17 -0.70 0.16
CA ILE A 113 -2.04 0.23 -0.97
C ILE A 113 -1.11 1.35 -0.53
N LEU A 114 -0.09 1.62 -1.35
CA LEU A 114 0.81 2.75 -1.20
C LEU A 114 0.44 3.80 -2.24
N GLY A 115 -0.24 4.85 -1.78
CA GLY A 115 -0.77 5.92 -2.62
C GLY A 115 0.06 7.20 -2.55
N GLN A 116 -0.47 8.28 -3.13
CA GLN A 116 0.23 9.54 -3.29
C GLN A 116 0.66 10.15 -1.94
N LYS A 117 -0.29 10.29 -1.03
CA LYS A 117 -0.08 10.72 0.36
C LYS A 117 0.30 9.54 1.25
N GLY A 118 1.34 9.73 2.05
CA GLY A 118 1.91 8.71 2.92
C GLY A 118 3.01 7.84 2.29
N PHE A 119 3.23 7.91 0.97
CA PHE A 119 4.32 7.16 0.31
C PHE A 119 4.97 7.90 -0.87
N PHE A 120 4.27 8.19 -1.97
CA PHE A 120 4.91 8.87 -3.12
C PHE A 120 5.39 10.27 -2.78
N GLU A 121 4.85 10.91 -1.74
CA GLU A 121 5.38 12.17 -1.23
C GLU A 121 6.85 12.06 -0.79
N PHE A 122 7.26 10.88 -0.27
CA PHE A 122 8.61 10.62 0.24
C PHE A 122 9.56 9.98 -0.77
N PHE A 123 9.04 9.37 -1.84
CA PHE A 123 9.85 8.69 -2.85
C PHE A 123 9.58 9.22 -4.26
N GLN A 124 10.64 9.35 -5.07
CA GLN A 124 10.48 9.28 -6.51
C GLN A 124 10.31 7.80 -6.89
N VAL A 125 9.18 7.48 -7.51
CA VAL A 125 8.80 6.11 -7.89
C VAL A 125 8.90 5.97 -9.40
N MET A 126 9.62 4.94 -9.86
CA MET A 126 9.73 4.60 -11.27
C MET A 126 9.28 3.17 -11.51
N PHE A 127 8.35 3.00 -12.45
CA PHE A 127 7.86 1.70 -12.90
C PHE A 127 8.53 1.31 -14.22
N ASP A 128 9.46 0.36 -14.18
CA ASP A 128 10.03 -0.24 -15.39
C ASP A 128 9.35 -1.59 -15.63
N PHE A 129 8.20 -1.56 -16.30
CA PHE A 129 7.42 -2.77 -16.56
C PHE A 129 8.12 -3.74 -17.50
N LYS A 130 8.96 -3.26 -18.44
CA LYS A 130 9.72 -4.15 -19.34
C LYS A 130 10.71 -4.98 -18.53
N LYS A 131 11.41 -4.37 -17.57
CA LYS A 131 12.33 -5.08 -16.66
C LYS A 131 11.64 -5.70 -15.45
N LYS A 132 10.34 -5.44 -15.24
CA LYS A 132 9.57 -5.88 -14.07
C LYS A 132 10.20 -5.38 -12.78
N ILE A 133 10.59 -4.11 -12.74
CA ILE A 133 11.24 -3.46 -11.58
C ILE A 133 10.48 -2.19 -11.20
N VAL A 134 10.24 -2.01 -9.90
CA VAL A 134 9.91 -0.69 -9.33
C VAL A 134 11.18 -0.15 -8.64
N ASP A 135 11.63 1.04 -9.04
CA ASP A 135 12.77 1.74 -8.44
C ASP A 135 12.24 2.91 -7.58
N LEU A 136 12.52 2.86 -6.29
CA LEU A 136 12.18 3.92 -5.35
C LEU A 136 13.44 4.70 -4.99
N ARG A 137 13.39 6.01 -5.09
CA ARG A 137 14.49 6.88 -4.67
C ARG A 137 13.96 7.80 -3.58
N PRO A 138 14.47 7.71 -2.34
CA PRO A 138 14.10 8.65 -1.30
C PRO A 138 14.33 10.07 -1.79
N LYS A 139 13.32 10.93 -1.61
CA LYS A 139 13.51 12.37 -1.79
C LYS A 139 14.23 12.84 -0.53
N TYR A 140 15.34 13.55 -0.68
CA TYR A 140 15.95 14.24 0.45
C TYR A 140 14.90 15.21 0.99
N ILE A 141 14.51 15.01 2.26
CA ILE A 141 13.64 15.90 3.02
C ILE A 141 14.55 16.87 3.78
#